data_AF-A0A8T5AN56-F1
#
_entry.id   AF-A0A8T5AN56-F1
#
_cell.length_a   1.000
_cell.length_b   1.000
_cell.length_c   1.000
_cell.angle_alpha   90.00
_cell.angle_beta   90.00
_cell.angle_gamma   90.00
#
_symmetry.space_group_name_H-M   'P 1'
#
loop_
_entity.id
_entity.type
_entity.pdbx_description
1 polymer ?
#
loop_
_entity_poly.entity_id
_entity_poly.type
_entity_poly.pdbx_seq_one_letter_code
_entity_poly.pdbx_strand_id
1 'polypeptide(L)'
;MAVYLKKVSLYLDEQLWTRFKEAVLMRHGTLRKLSSEGENLLQTLISDENIENAFKKMNINMRVVFSPEEMKRGRPEPQGPPSESLIRGIREKRVAKDLP
;
A
#
# COMPACT_ATOMS: atom_id res chain seq x y z
N MET A 1 0.62 -14.47 -20.56
CA MET A 1 1.41 -14.40 -19.31
C MET A 1 0.67 -13.49 -18.35
N ALA A 2 0.21 -14.00 -17.20
CA ALA A 2 -0.44 -13.17 -16.19
C ALA A 2 0.65 -12.46 -15.38
N VAL A 3 0.77 -11.14 -15.55
CA VAL A 3 1.65 -10.31 -14.71
C VAL A 3 1.01 -10.21 -13.34
N TYR A 4 1.58 -10.89 -12.35
CA TYR A 4 1.18 -10.74 -10.94
C TYR A 4 1.59 -9.35 -10.46
N LEU A 5 0.73 -8.35 -10.67
CA LEU A 5 0.89 -7.02 -10.09
C LEU A 5 0.68 -7.12 -8.58
N LYS A 6 1.77 -7.19 -7.81
CA LYS A 6 1.72 -7.04 -6.35
C LYS A 6 1.24 -5.63 -6.05
N LYS A 7 0.02 -5.51 -5.53
CA LYS A 7 -0.52 -4.22 -5.05
C LYS A 7 0.27 -3.78 -3.82
N VAL A 8 0.85 -2.61 -3.90
CA VAL A 8 1.55 -1.95 -2.77
C VAL A 8 0.67 -0.81 -2.29
N SER A 9 0.47 -0.73 -0.98
CA SER A 9 -0.24 0.37 -0.33
C SER A 9 0.78 1.26 0.36
N LEU A 10 0.70 2.57 0.12
CA LEU A 10 1.55 3.57 0.75
C LEU A 10 0.66 4.57 1.49
N TYR A 11 1.07 4.93 2.70
CA TYR A 11 0.41 5.98 3.46
C TYR A 11 1.17 7.28 3.24
N LEU A 12 0.48 8.25 2.67
CA LEU A 12 0.99 9.58 2.39
C LEU A 12 0.07 10.60 3.07
N ASP A 13 0.64 11.74 3.42
CA ASP A 13 -0.14 12.90 3.81
C ASP A 13 -1.13 13.28 2.69
N GLU A 14 -2.37 13.59 3.06
CA GLU A 14 -3.46 13.84 2.12
C GLU A 14 -3.22 15.12 1.29
N GLN A 15 -2.64 16.16 1.90
CA GLN A 15 -2.33 17.40 1.20
C GLN A 15 -1.20 17.18 0.20
N LEU A 16 -0.16 16.44 0.61
CA LEU A 16 0.95 16.08 -0.27
C LEU A 16 0.46 15.23 -1.47
N TRP A 17 -0.40 14.25 -1.22
CA TRP A 17 -0.98 13.42 -2.28
C TRP A 17 -1.82 14.24 -3.27
N THR A 18 -2.57 15.22 -2.77
CA THR A 18 -3.39 16.10 -3.62
C THR A 18 -2.52 16.95 -4.53
N ARG A 19 -1.47 17.58 -3.99
CA ARG A 19 -0.50 18.34 -4.78
C ARG A 19 0.22 17.49 -5.83
N PHE A 20 0.52 16.24 -5.50
CA PHE A 20 1.12 15.32 -6.46
C PHE A 20 0.18 15.04 -7.64
N LYS A 21 -1.10 14.76 -7.38
CA LYS A 21 -2.10 14.56 -8.46
C LYS A 21 -2.23 15.81 -9.35
N GLU A 22 -2.23 17.00 -8.75
CA GLU A 22 -2.27 18.27 -9.49
C GLU A 22 -1.04 18.42 -10.38
N ALA A 23 0.17 18.16 -9.86
CA ALA A 23 1.39 18.23 -10.65
C ALA A 23 1.39 17.25 -11.83
N VAL A 24 0.90 16.02 -11.62
CA VAL A 24 0.74 15.03 -12.70
C VAL A 24 -0.26 15.52 -13.75
N LEU A 25 -1.39 16.07 -13.32
CA LEU A 25 -2.42 16.62 -14.20
C LEU A 25 -1.88 17.81 -15.01
N MET A 26 -1.14 18.72 -14.37
CA MET A 26 -0.51 19.87 -15.04
C MET A 26 0.52 19.43 -16.08
N ARG A 27 1.33 18.41 -15.76
CA ARG A 27 2.39 17.93 -16.65
C ARG A 27 1.86 17.15 -17.86
N HIS A 28 0.84 16.31 -17.66
CA HIS A 28 0.38 15.35 -18.67
C HIS A 28 -1.01 15.65 -19.24
N GLY A 29 -1.73 16.63 -18.67
CA GLY A 29 -3.13 16.92 -19.01
C GLY A 29 -4.11 15.81 -18.60
N THR A 30 -3.64 14.77 -17.90
CA THR A 30 -4.47 13.63 -17.50
C THR A 30 -3.95 12.93 -16.25
N LEU A 31 -4.87 12.42 -15.43
CA LEU A 31 -4.54 11.56 -14.28
C LEU A 31 -4.25 10.11 -14.68
N ARG A 32 -4.44 9.72 -15.95
CA ARG A 32 -4.08 8.37 -16.43
C ARG A 32 -2.58 8.05 -16.25
N LYS A 33 -1.74 9.08 -16.14
CA LYS A 33 -0.29 8.95 -15.88
C LYS A 33 0.07 8.85 -14.41
N LEU A 34 -0.88 8.96 -13.49
CA LEU A 34 -0.63 8.93 -12.04
C LEU A 34 0.05 7.64 -11.59
N SER A 35 -0.36 6.49 -12.13
CA SER A 35 0.27 5.20 -11.81
C SER A 35 1.74 5.17 -12.26
N SER A 36 2.04 5.65 -13.48
CA SER A 36 3.39 5.66 -14.02
C SER A 36 4.30 6.65 -13.29
N GLU A 37 3.79 7.84 -12.94
CA GLU A 37 4.55 8.82 -12.15
C GLU A 37 4.76 8.34 -10.71
N GLY A 38 3.79 7.65 -10.11
CA GLY A 38 3.95 7.00 -8.81
C GLY A 38 4.99 5.87 -8.85
N GLU A 39 5.00 5.05 -9.90
CA GLU A 39 6.00 4.00 -10.10
C GLU A 39 7.41 4.59 -10.29
N ASN A 40 7.55 5.64 -11.11
CA ASN A 40 8.82 6.35 -11.28
C ASN A 40 9.32 6.93 -9.95
N LEU A 41 8.45 7.57 -9.18
CA LEU A 41 8.80 8.10 -7.86
C LEU A 41 9.31 7.00 -6.93
N LEU A 42 8.64 5.85 -6.91
CA LEU A 42 9.08 4.70 -6.13
C LEU A 42 10.43 4.16 -6.60
N GLN A 43 10.64 4.02 -7.91
CA GLN A 43 11.93 3.59 -8.46
C GLN A 43 13.07 4.56 -8.10
N THR A 44 12.80 5.87 -8.07
CA THR A 44 13.83 6.86 -7.70
C THR A 44 14.18 6.86 -6.21
N LEU A 45 13.23 6.53 -5.34
CA LEU A 45 13.42 6.53 -3.87
C LEU A 45 13.94 5.18 -3.37
N ILE A 46 13.56 4.10 -4.04
CA ILE A 46 13.85 2.74 -3.64
C ILE A 46 15.04 2.24 -4.48
N SER A 47 16.24 2.57 -4.02
CA SER A 47 17.46 1.90 -4.47
C SER A 47 17.49 0.48 -3.91
N ASP A 48 18.04 -0.49 -4.65
CA ASP A 48 18.22 -1.87 -4.17
C ASP A 48 18.92 -1.87 -2.80
N GLU A 49 19.92 -1.02 -2.62
CA GLU A 49 20.66 -0.85 -1.36
C GLU A 49 19.77 -0.38 -0.18
N ASN A 50 18.76 0.45 -0.43
CA ASN A 50 17.80 0.88 0.59
C ASN A 50 16.88 -0.27 1.00
N ILE A 51 16.45 -1.09 0.03
CA ILE A 51 15.67 -2.30 0.27
C ILE A 51 16.50 -3.29 1.09
N GLU A 52 17.75 -3.52 0.68
CA GLU A 52 18.65 -4.44 1.34
C GLU A 52 18.90 -4.06 2.81
N ASN A 53 19.15 -2.77 3.05
CA ASN A 53 19.33 -2.25 4.40
C ASN A 53 18.05 -2.32 5.23
N ALA A 54 16.87 -2.12 4.63
CA ALA A 54 15.60 -2.33 5.32
C ALA A 54 15.40 -3.79 5.74
N PHE A 55 15.68 -4.75 4.85
CA PHE A 55 15.60 -6.18 5.19
C PHE A 55 16.61 -6.59 6.26
N LYS A 56 17.85 -6.08 6.21
CA LYS A 56 18.85 -6.27 7.28
C LYS A 56 18.34 -5.77 8.63
N LYS A 57 17.74 -4.57 8.67
CA LYS A 57 17.13 -4.02 9.90
C LYS A 57 15.95 -4.86 10.40
N MET A 58 15.21 -5.51 9.51
CA MET A 58 14.13 -6.43 9.85
C MET A 58 14.62 -7.84 10.21
N ASN A 59 15.93 -8.08 10.18
CA ASN A 59 16.56 -9.39 10.39
C ASN A 59 16.04 -10.47 9.41
N ILE A 60 15.62 -10.05 8.22
CA ILE A 60 15.10 -10.93 7.16
C ILE A 60 16.25 -11.19 6.18
N ASN A 61 16.48 -12.47 5.89
CA ASN A 61 17.54 -12.88 4.97
C ASN A 61 16.99 -12.92 3.53
N MET A 62 17.34 -11.93 2.71
CA MET A 62 16.86 -11.81 1.31
C MET A 62 17.25 -12.98 0.41
N ARG A 63 18.24 -13.79 0.80
CA ARG A 63 18.63 -15.00 0.06
C ARG A 63 17.58 -16.12 0.16
N VAL A 64 16.62 -15.99 1.08
CA VAL A 64 15.51 -16.93 1.22
C VAL A 64 14.42 -16.49 0.25
N VAL A 65 14.30 -17.18 -0.88
CA VAL A 65 13.14 -17.06 -1.76
C VAL A 65 11.96 -17.64 -1.01
N PHE A 66 11.13 -16.78 -0.42
CA PHE A 66 9.91 -17.23 0.24
C PHE A 66 8.91 -17.71 -0.81
N SER A 67 8.54 -18.99 -0.75
CA SER A 67 7.37 -19.46 -1.48
C SER A 67 6.13 -18.74 -0.92
N PRO A 68 5.17 -18.32 -1.76
CA PRO A 68 3.90 -17.73 -1.29
C PRO A 68 3.22 -18.57 -0.21
N GLU A 69 3.40 -19.89 -0.26
CA GLU A 69 2.76 -20.81 0.69
C GLU A 69 3.50 -20.89 2.02
N GLU A 70 4.81 -20.66 2.04
CA GLU A 70 5.59 -20.50 3.27
C GLU A 70 5.23 -19.18 3.96
N MET A 71 5.02 -18.11 3.19
CA MET A 71 4.56 -16.83 3.73
C MET A 71 3.15 -16.91 4.35
N LYS A 72 2.25 -17.71 3.76
CA LYS A 72 0.91 -17.94 4.31
C LYS A 72 0.96 -18.73 5.60
N ARG A 73 1.86 -19.72 5.73
CA ARG A 73 2.03 -20.53 6.94
C ARG A 73 2.64 -19.75 8.10
N GLY A 74 3.57 -18.83 7.83
CA GLY A 74 4.19 -17.97 8.84
C GLY A 74 3.42 -16.69 9.15
N ARG A 75 2.27 -16.45 8.52
CA ARG A 75 1.49 -15.23 8.73
C ARG A 75 0.96 -15.20 10.18
N PRO A 76 1.26 -14.15 10.96
CA PRO A 76 0.64 -13.97 12.26
C PRO A 76 -0.87 -13.88 12.09
N GLU A 77 -1.63 -14.59 12.93
CA GLU A 77 -3.07 -14.47 12.92
C GLU A 77 -3.45 -13.01 13.25
N PRO A 78 -4.32 -12.38 12.44
CA PRO A 78 -4.75 -11.02 12.71
C PRO A 78 -5.38 -10.98 14.11
N GLN A 79 -4.77 -10.19 15.00
CA GLN A 79 -5.29 -10.02 16.34
C GLN A 79 -6.51 -9.10 16.29
N GLY A 80 -7.64 -9.60 16.79
CA GLY A 80 -8.88 -8.86 16.90
C GLY A 80 -10.00 -9.40 16.01
N PRO A 81 -11.21 -8.82 16.15
CA PRO A 81 -12.35 -9.22 15.35
C PRO A 81 -12.08 -8.97 13.86
N PRO A 82 -12.70 -9.76 12.96
CA PRO A 82 -12.59 -9.54 11.52
C PRO A 82 -12.82 -8.06 11.18
N SER A 83 -12.00 -7.53 10.27
CA SER A 83 -12.11 -6.14 9.81
C SER A 83 -13.50 -5.82 9.27
N GLU A 84 -14.21 -6.81 8.74
CA GLU A 84 -15.62 -6.72 8.35
C GLU A 84 -16.53 -6.31 9.51
N SER A 85 -16.35 -6.90 10.69
CA SER A 85 -17.11 -6.58 11.91
C SER A 85 -16.85 -5.14 12.37
N LEU A 86 -15.60 -4.68 12.26
CA LEU A 86 -15.23 -3.29 12.58
C LEU A 86 -15.84 -2.30 11.58
N ILE A 87 -15.75 -2.60 10.28
CA ILE A 87 -16.32 -1.76 9.21
C ILE A 87 -17.85 -1.70 9.33
N ARG A 88 -18.51 -2.82 9.65
CA ARG A 88 -19.95 -2.86 9.89
C ARG A 88 -20.34 -1.95 11.05
N GLY A 89 -19.65 -2.02 12.18
CA GLY A 89 -19.91 -1.14 13.32
C GLY A 89 -19.69 0.35 13.01
N ILE A 90 -18.70 0.70 12.18
CA ILE A 90 -18.48 2.10 11.73
C ILE A 90 -19.66 2.57 10.85
N ARG A 91 -20.18 1.71 9.97
CA ARG A 91 -21.34 2.02 9.12
C ARG A 91 -22.62 2.19 9.95
N GLU A 92 -22.87 1.28 10.88
CA GLU A 92 -24.04 1.34 11.78
C GLU A 92 -24.02 2.61 12.63
N LYS A 93 -22.85 3.01 13.16
CA LYS A 93 -22.70 4.26 13.91
C LYS A 93 -22.91 5.52 13.07
N ARG A 94 -22.59 5.50 11.77
CA ARG A 94 -22.93 6.61 10.86
C ARG A 94 -24.43 6.70 10.64
N VAL A 95 -25.08 5.57 10.30
CA VAL A 95 -26.53 5.52 10.08
C VAL A 95 -27.31 5.96 11.32
N ALA A 96 -26.88 5.56 12.52
CA ALA A 96 -27.49 5.98 13.77
C ALA A 96 -27.30 7.47 14.10
N LYS A 97 -26.29 8.13 13.52
CA LYS A 97 -26.01 9.56 13.71
C LYS A 97 -26.78 10.46 12.74
N ASP A 98 -27.30 9.87 11.65
CA ASP A 98 -28.08 10.53 10.60
C ASP A 98 -29.61 10.35 10.78
N LEU A 99 -30.05 9.67 11.86
CA LEU A 99 -31.46 9.61 12.28
C LEU A 99 -31.76 10.79 13.24
N PRO A 100 -32.90 11.51 13.06
CA PRO A 100 -33.28 12.65 13.89
C PRO A 100 -33.60 12.29 15.35
#